data_AF-A0A6P0Z2E6-F1
#
_entry.id   AF-A0A6P0Z2E6-F1
#
_cell.length_a   1.000
_cell.length_b   1.000
_cell.length_c   1.000
_cell.angle_alpha   90.00
_cell.angle_beta   90.00
_cell.angle_gamma   90.00
#
_symmetry.space_group_name_H-M   'P 1'
#
loop_
_entity.id
_entity.type
_entity.pdbx_description
1 polymer ?
#
loop_
_entity_poly.entity_id
_entity_poly.type
_entity_poly.pdbx_seq_one_letter_code
_entity_poly.pdbx_strand_id
1 'polypeptide(L)'
;MVQMVTVNELMPKTGAIVNAEHQPLSPETMAHIDTVLTFLEQELGDRTYFGGDTLNLADIVVGATVPLLSRMGLDLSAYRSLKAWCQTITTRQAWIETSPSDTALTLWQQWVQRQIRAKFVLQERKRRQAS
;
A
#
# COMPACT_ATOMS: atom_id res chain seq x y z
N MET A 1 -4.61 -15.46 -7.72
CA MET A 1 -3.22 -15.18 -7.31
C MET A 1 -3.06 -13.73 -6.85
N VAL A 2 -3.46 -12.74 -7.66
CA VAL A 2 -3.44 -11.29 -7.33
C VAL A 2 -3.85 -10.94 -5.90
N GLN A 3 -5.03 -11.40 -5.46
CA GLN A 3 -5.54 -11.11 -4.12
C GLN A 3 -4.59 -11.56 -3.00
N MET A 4 -4.04 -12.77 -3.10
CA MET A 4 -3.13 -13.33 -2.10
C MET A 4 -1.84 -12.52 -2.02
N VAL A 5 -1.29 -12.11 -3.18
CA VAL A 5 -0.08 -11.28 -3.22
C VAL A 5 -0.33 -9.91 -2.58
N THR A 6 -1.45 -9.26 -2.89
CA THR A 6 -1.79 -7.97 -2.26
C THR A 6 -1.93 -8.08 -0.75
N VAL A 7 -2.68 -9.07 -0.27
CA VAL A 7 -2.99 -9.22 1.16
C VAL A 7 -1.77 -9.69 1.96
N ASN A 8 -0.97 -10.61 1.42
CA ASN A 8 0.12 -11.22 2.19
C ASN A 8 1.46 -10.52 2.01
N GLU A 9 1.72 -9.93 0.85
CA GLU A 9 3.05 -9.36 0.55
C GLU A 9 3.05 -7.83 0.71
N LEU A 10 2.00 -7.15 0.23
CA LEU A 10 1.93 -5.69 0.24
C LEU A 10 1.32 -5.11 1.51
N MET A 11 0.13 -5.56 1.93
CA MET A 11 -0.55 -5.00 3.10
C MET A 11 0.31 -5.00 4.38
N PRO A 12 1.12 -6.04 4.70
CA PRO A 12 1.97 -6.01 5.89
C PRO A 12 3.03 -4.90 5.87
N LYS A 13 3.36 -4.36 4.69
CA LYS A 13 4.33 -3.25 4.55
C LYS A 13 3.70 -1.87 4.78
N THR A 14 2.37 -1.78 4.94
CA THR A 14 1.66 -0.51 5.14
C THR A 14 2.25 0.33 6.28
N GLY A 15 2.56 -0.29 7.42
CA GLY A 15 3.16 0.43 8.55
C GLY A 15 4.53 1.02 8.24
N ALA A 16 5.35 0.31 7.45
CA ALA A 16 6.65 0.79 7.00
C ALA A 16 6.49 1.95 6.00
N ILE A 17 5.57 1.81 5.03
CA ILE A 17 5.28 2.85 4.03
C ILE A 17 4.79 4.14 4.72
N VAL A 18 3.84 4.03 5.65
CA VAL A 18 3.30 5.19 6.41
C VAL A 18 4.36 5.89 7.26
N ASN A 19 5.38 5.15 7.70
CA ASN A 19 6.47 5.68 8.51
C ASN A 19 7.69 6.12 7.67
N ALA A 20 7.64 5.97 6.34
CA ALA A 20 8.78 6.17 5.45
C ALA A 20 9.39 7.59 5.55
N GLU A 21 8.57 8.61 5.79
CA GLU A 21 9.03 9.99 6.00
C GLU A 21 9.93 10.16 7.24
N HIS A 22 9.69 9.35 8.28
CA HIS A 22 10.44 9.40 9.53
C HIS A 22 11.59 8.39 9.55
N GLN A 23 11.38 7.24 8.92
CA GLN A 23 12.34 6.17 8.80
C GLN A 23 12.28 5.62 7.37
N PRO A 24 13.26 5.95 6.52
CA PRO A 24 13.31 5.43 5.17
C PRO A 24 13.17 3.90 5.13
N LEU A 25 12.48 3.41 4.11
CA LEU A 25 12.35 1.98 3.88
C LEU A 25 13.74 1.34 3.72
N SER A 26 13.92 0.14 4.28
CA SER A 26 15.15 -0.62 4.03
C SER A 26 15.23 -1.00 2.54
N PRO A 27 16.44 -1.15 1.98
CA PRO A 27 16.60 -1.61 0.59
C PRO A 27 15.86 -2.93 0.30
N GLU A 28 15.86 -3.85 1.27
CA GLU A 28 15.11 -5.11 1.19
C GLU A 28 13.60 -4.88 1.10
N THR A 29 13.05 -3.97 1.92
CA THR A 29 11.61 -3.63 1.89
C THR A 29 11.24 -2.98 0.56
N MET A 30 12.09 -2.09 0.05
CA MET A 30 11.88 -1.44 -1.24
C MET A 30 11.89 -2.46 -2.38
N ALA A 31 12.89 -3.34 -2.44
CA ALA A 31 12.98 -4.39 -3.45
C ALA A 31 11.78 -5.36 -3.40
N HIS A 32 11.30 -5.67 -2.20
CA HIS A 32 10.12 -6.51 -2.03
C HIS A 32 8.84 -5.81 -2.53
N ILE A 33 8.64 -4.53 -2.20
CA ILE A 33 7.52 -3.74 -2.72
C ILE A 33 7.59 -3.68 -4.25
N ASP A 34 8.78 -3.41 -4.80
CA ASP A 34 9.01 -3.38 -6.25
C ASP A 34 8.66 -4.71 -6.93
N THR A 35 9.04 -5.84 -6.32
CA THR A 35 8.67 -7.18 -6.80
C THR A 35 7.15 -7.35 -6.86
N VAL A 36 6.43 -6.91 -5.82
CA VAL A 36 4.97 -7.00 -5.78
C VAL A 36 4.32 -6.09 -6.82
N LEU A 37 4.78 -4.85 -6.96
CA LEU A 37 4.23 -3.91 -7.95
C LEU A 37 4.52 -4.38 -9.39
N THR A 38 5.70 -4.93 -9.65
CA THR A 38 6.04 -5.56 -10.93
C THR A 38 5.12 -6.74 -11.24
N PHE A 39 4.83 -7.57 -10.24
CA PHE A 39 3.86 -8.66 -10.42
C PHE A 39 2.46 -8.13 -10.76
N LEU A 40 1.98 -7.09 -10.06
CA LEU A 40 0.66 -6.49 -10.36
C LEU A 40 0.61 -5.84 -11.75
N GLU A 41 1.68 -5.15 -12.15
CA GLU A 41 1.84 -4.58 -13.49
C GLU A 41 1.71 -5.67 -14.57
N GLN A 42 2.40 -6.81 -14.39
CA GLN A 42 2.37 -7.93 -15.33
C GLN A 42 1.02 -8.63 -15.40
N GLU A 43 0.36 -8.85 -14.25
CA GLU A 43 -0.97 -9.49 -14.19
C GLU A 43 -2.05 -8.63 -14.86
N LEU A 44 -1.91 -7.30 -14.75
CA LEU A 44 -2.80 -6.35 -15.42
C LEU A 44 -2.50 -6.33 -16.93
N GLY A 45 -1.22 -6.28 -17.32
CA GLY A 45 -0.79 -6.20 -18.71
C GLY A 45 -1.37 -4.98 -19.42
N ASP A 46 -1.92 -5.17 -20.62
CA ASP A 46 -2.58 -4.11 -21.40
C ASP A 46 -4.10 -4.03 -21.15
N ARG A 47 -4.62 -4.71 -20.12
CA ARG A 47 -6.06 -4.82 -19.86
C ARG A 47 -6.58 -3.68 -18.99
N THR A 48 -7.89 -3.46 -19.08
CA THR A 48 -8.57 -2.43 -18.27
C THR A 48 -8.62 -2.80 -16.78
N TYR A 49 -8.83 -4.08 -16.48
CA TYR A 49 -8.96 -4.62 -15.13
C TYR A 49 -8.13 -5.90 -14.97
N PHE A 50 -7.90 -6.31 -13.74
CA PHE A 50 -7.19 -7.57 -13.49
C PHE A 50 -7.95 -8.75 -14.09
N GLY A 51 -7.33 -9.49 -15.01
CA GLY A 51 -7.97 -10.65 -15.63
C GLY A 51 -8.99 -10.35 -16.74
N GLY A 52 -9.12 -9.11 -17.21
CA GLY A 52 -9.94 -8.80 -18.39
C GLY A 52 -10.47 -7.36 -18.44
N ASP A 53 -11.61 -7.19 -19.12
CA ASP A 53 -12.24 -5.87 -19.31
C ASP A 53 -13.42 -5.62 -18.37
N THR A 54 -13.67 -6.53 -17.43
CA THR A 54 -14.74 -6.40 -16.44
C THR A 54 -14.16 -6.35 -15.04
N LEU A 55 -14.61 -5.34 -14.28
CA LEU A 55 -14.30 -5.19 -12.86
C LEU A 55 -14.64 -6.47 -12.09
N ASN A 56 -13.72 -6.96 -11.28
CA ASN A 56 -13.93 -8.14 -10.45
C ASN A 56 -13.28 -8.03 -9.07
N LEU A 57 -13.26 -9.14 -8.33
CA LEU A 57 -12.76 -9.19 -6.96
C LEU A 57 -11.26 -8.85 -6.86
N ALA A 58 -10.45 -9.14 -7.86
CA ALA A 58 -9.04 -8.73 -7.86
C ALA A 58 -8.93 -7.20 -7.85
N ASP A 59 -9.69 -6.50 -8.68
CA ASP A 59 -9.72 -5.04 -8.68
C ASP A 59 -10.22 -4.45 -7.36
N ILE A 60 -11.18 -5.11 -6.70
CA ILE A 60 -11.68 -4.66 -5.39
C ILE A 60 -10.55 -4.76 -4.34
N VAL A 61 -9.84 -5.88 -4.29
CA VAL A 61 -8.77 -6.11 -3.29
C VAL A 61 -7.56 -5.20 -3.56
N VAL A 62 -7.09 -5.14 -4.80
CA VAL A 62 -5.98 -4.24 -5.17
C VAL A 62 -6.42 -2.79 -5.02
N GLY A 63 -7.66 -2.46 -5.40
CA GLY A 63 -8.24 -1.12 -5.37
C GLY A 63 -8.50 -0.58 -3.98
N ALA A 64 -8.62 -1.45 -2.97
CA ALA A 64 -8.65 -1.03 -1.56
C ALA A 64 -7.25 -0.69 -1.02
N THR A 65 -6.19 -1.20 -1.67
CA THR A 65 -4.82 -1.13 -1.14
C THR A 65 -3.96 -0.13 -1.90
N VAL A 66 -3.75 -0.33 -3.20
CA VAL A 66 -2.79 0.43 -4.01
C VAL A 66 -3.13 1.92 -4.08
N PRO A 67 -4.38 2.35 -4.35
CA PRO A 67 -4.72 3.77 -4.34
C PRO A 67 -4.46 4.45 -2.99
N LEU A 68 -4.78 3.75 -1.90
CA LEU A 68 -4.54 4.26 -0.54
C LEU A 68 -3.05 4.43 -0.28
N LEU A 69 -2.23 3.41 -0.59
CA LEU A 69 -0.78 3.48 -0.43
C LEU A 69 -0.17 4.58 -1.33
N SER A 70 -0.70 4.78 -2.53
CA SER A 70 -0.23 5.83 -3.44
C SER A 70 -0.48 7.23 -2.88
N ARG A 71 -1.65 7.46 -2.27
CA ARG A 71 -1.93 8.70 -1.52
C ARG A 71 -0.98 8.94 -0.34
N MET A 72 -0.30 7.89 0.14
CA MET A 72 0.64 7.93 1.26
C MET A 72 2.10 7.88 0.82
N GLY A 73 2.39 8.09 -0.46
CA GLY A 73 3.75 8.22 -0.97
C GLY A 73 4.32 6.96 -1.65
N LEU A 74 3.51 5.92 -1.86
CA LEU A 74 3.91 4.82 -2.75
C LEU A 74 3.92 5.31 -4.21
N ASP A 75 5.12 5.39 -4.79
CA ASP A 75 5.27 5.82 -6.18
C ASP A 75 4.89 4.70 -7.17
N LEU A 76 4.06 5.05 -8.14
CA LEU A 76 3.64 4.17 -9.23
C LEU A 76 4.22 4.60 -10.59
N SER A 77 5.13 5.57 -10.62
CA SER A 77 5.67 6.15 -11.86
C SER A 77 6.34 5.11 -12.78
N ALA A 78 6.94 4.06 -12.21
CA ALA A 78 7.58 2.98 -12.94
C ALA A 78 6.61 1.92 -13.51
N TYR A 79 5.34 1.90 -13.07
CA TYR A 79 4.36 0.86 -13.41
C TYR A 79 3.21 1.50 -14.19
N ARG A 80 3.35 1.54 -15.52
CA ARG A 80 2.48 2.33 -16.40
C ARG A 80 1.05 1.83 -16.36
N SER A 81 0.83 0.54 -16.53
CA SER A 81 -0.51 -0.05 -16.57
C SER A 81 -1.18 0.06 -15.20
N LEU A 82 -0.45 -0.23 -14.13
CA LEU A 82 -0.94 -0.16 -12.76
C LEU A 82 -1.29 1.29 -12.38
N LYS A 83 -0.49 2.27 -12.82
CA LYS A 83 -0.81 3.69 -12.64
C LYS A 83 -2.08 4.09 -13.38
N ALA A 84 -2.25 3.67 -14.64
CA ALA A 84 -3.45 3.95 -15.42
C ALA A 84 -4.71 3.29 -14.83
N TRP A 85 -4.59 2.04 -14.36
CA TRP A 85 -5.65 1.35 -13.64
C TRP A 85 -5.99 2.05 -12.32
N CYS A 86 -4.99 2.51 -11.56
CA CYS A 86 -5.19 3.23 -10.30
C CYS A 86 -5.97 4.53 -10.53
N GLN A 87 -5.66 5.26 -11.60
CA GLN A 87 -6.43 6.42 -12.02
C GLN A 87 -7.86 6.06 -12.45
N THR A 88 -8.03 4.94 -13.14
CA THR A 88 -9.35 4.48 -13.58
C THR A 88 -10.24 4.07 -12.40
N ILE A 89 -9.74 3.24 -11.49
CA ILE A 89 -10.53 2.69 -10.38
C ILE A 89 -10.99 3.79 -9.41
N THR A 90 -10.16 4.81 -9.19
CA THR A 90 -10.45 5.92 -8.28
C THR A 90 -11.47 6.92 -8.81
N THR A 91 -11.82 6.88 -10.10
CA THR A 91 -12.91 7.70 -10.68
C THR A 91 -14.30 7.09 -10.47
N ARG A 92 -14.39 5.84 -10.00
CA ARG A 92 -15.68 5.16 -9.81
C ARG A 92 -16.39 5.69 -8.57
N GLN A 93 -17.70 5.90 -8.68
CA GLN A 93 -18.52 6.44 -7.59
C GLN A 93 -18.33 5.70 -6.25
N ALA A 94 -18.34 4.36 -6.28
CA ALA A 94 -18.14 3.55 -5.07
C ALA A 94 -16.77 3.80 -4.41
N TRP A 95 -15.71 4.03 -5.19
CA TRP A 95 -14.39 4.37 -4.65
C TRP A 95 -14.36 5.79 -4.11
N ILE A 96 -15.02 6.74 -4.77
CA ILE A 96 -15.12 8.12 -4.29
C ILE A 96 -15.84 8.16 -2.93
N GLU A 97 -16.97 7.46 -2.79
CA GLU A 97 -17.78 7.43 -1.58
C GLU A 97 -17.10 6.73 -0.40
N THR A 98 -16.30 5.70 -0.68
CA THR A 98 -15.58 4.92 0.35
C THR A 98 -14.18 5.45 0.65
N SER A 99 -13.66 6.39 -0.14
CA SER A 99 -12.33 6.95 0.06
C SER A 99 -12.28 7.80 1.33
N PRO A 100 -11.26 7.62 2.19
CA PRO A 100 -11.11 8.47 3.36
C PRO A 100 -10.79 9.91 2.94
N SER A 101 -11.35 10.89 3.65
CA SER A 101 -10.95 12.29 3.50
C SER A 101 -9.47 12.47 3.85
N ASP A 102 -8.85 13.52 3.32
CA ASP A 102 -7.43 13.80 3.60
C ASP A 102 -7.18 14.00 5.11
N THR A 103 -8.09 14.68 5.81
CA THR A 103 -8.01 14.83 7.26
C THR A 103 -8.06 13.49 7.98
N ALA A 104 -9.00 12.61 7.61
CA ALA A 104 -9.10 11.29 8.22
C ALA A 104 -7.84 10.45 7.96
N LEU A 105 -7.31 10.52 6.74
CA LEU A 105 -6.09 9.81 6.35
C LEU A 105 -4.88 10.31 7.15
N THR A 106 -4.68 11.62 7.25
CA THR A 106 -3.59 12.22 8.03
C THR A 106 -3.68 11.86 9.52
N LEU A 107 -4.87 11.93 10.12
CA LEU A 107 -5.06 11.54 11.52
C LEU A 107 -4.71 10.06 11.74
N TRP A 108 -5.12 9.19 10.83
CA TRP A 108 -4.76 7.79 10.88
C TRP A 108 -3.25 7.57 10.72
N GLN A 109 -2.57 8.25 9.77
CA GLN A 109 -1.12 8.17 9.61
C GLN A 109 -0.37 8.57 10.89
N GLN A 110 -0.77 9.69 11.51
CA GLN A 110 -0.20 10.15 12.77
C GLN A 110 -0.40 9.13 13.90
N TRP A 111 -1.58 8.52 13.98
CA TRP A 111 -1.87 7.45 14.93
C TRP A 111 -0.95 6.24 14.71
N VAL A 112 -0.81 5.76 13.47
CA VAL A 112 0.09 4.64 13.13
C VAL A 112 1.53 4.94 13.54
N GLN A 113 2.05 6.11 13.17
CA GLN A 113 3.41 6.55 13.52
C GLN A 113 3.61 6.62 15.04
N ARG A 114 2.60 7.04 15.81
CA ARG A 114 2.64 7.01 17.27
C ARG A 114 2.72 5.59 17.82
N GLN A 115 1.95 4.64 17.25
CA GLN A 115 2.00 3.25 17.67
C GLN A 115 3.35 2.59 17.37
N ILE A 116 3.94 2.87 16.21
CA ILE A 116 5.27 2.36 15.83
C ILE A 116 6.33 2.85 16.83
N ARG A 117 6.36 4.17 17.11
CA ARG A 117 7.28 4.76 18.09
C ARG A 117 7.12 4.14 19.48
N ALA A 118 5.88 3.98 19.95
CA ALA A 118 5.61 3.37 21.25
C ALA A 118 6.14 1.92 21.34
N LYS A 119 5.94 1.11 20.30
CA LYS A 119 6.47 -0.26 20.23
C LYS A 119 8.00 -0.29 20.27
N PHE A 120 8.65 0.62 19.54
CA PHE A 120 10.10 0.72 19.50
C PHE A 120 10.69 1.03 20.89
N VAL A 121 10.15 2.06 21.56
CA VAL A 121 10.58 2.44 22.93
C VAL A 121 10.39 1.27 23.91
N LEU A 122 9.29 0.53 23.82
CA LEU A 122 9.04 -0.64 24.66
C LEU A 122 10.06 -1.77 24.40
N GLN A 123 10.43 -2.01 23.15
CA GLN A 123 11.44 -3.01 22.80
C GLN A 123 12.83 -2.63 23.32
N GLU A 124 13.23 -1.37 23.20
CA GLU A 124 14.50 -0.89 23.74
C GLU A 124 14.57 -1.05 25.26
N ARG A 125 13.49 -0.70 25.97
CA ARG A 125 13.40 -0.87 27.43
C ARG A 125 13.57 -2.34 27.83
N LYS A 126 12.92 -3.27 27.12
CA LYS A 126 13.07 -4.72 27.37
C LYS A 126 14.49 -5.21 27.11
N ARG A 127 15.13 -4.76 26.03
CA ARG A 127 16.53 -5.13 25.71
C ARG A 127 17.51 -4.68 26.79
N ARG A 128 17.33 -3.45 27.30
CA ARG A 128 18.17 -2.89 28.38
C ARG A 128 17.98 -3.60 29.73
N GLN A 129 16.82 -4.19 29.99
CA GLN A 129 16.55 -4.96 31.21
C GLN A 129 17.04 -6.42 31.14
N ALA A 130 17.30 -6.93 29.93
CA ALA A 130 17.76 -8.30 29.69
C ALA A 130 19.28 -8.40 29.44
N SER A 131 19.99 -7.27 29.43
CA SER A 131 21.46 -7.17 29.38
C SER A 131 22.00 -6.88 30.77
#